data_AF-A0A9X7HA63-F1
#
_entry.id   AF-A0A9X7HA63-F1
#
_cell.length_a   1.000
_cell.length_b   1.000
_cell.length_c   1.000
_cell.angle_alpha   90.00
_cell.angle_beta   90.00
_cell.angle_gamma   90.00
#
_symmetry.space_group_name_H-M   'P 1'
#
loop_
_entity.id
_entity.type
_entity.pdbx_description
1 polymer ?
#
loop_
_entity_poly.entity_id
_entity_poly.type
_entity_poly.pdbx_seq_one_letter_code
_entity_poly.pdbx_strand_id
1 'polypeptide(L)'
;MMTEDLFSSKFDELVELSHSSIKLQKLLTFAEELENQEEWGYLYYVNMELAETAFSIGEIDLFIDTFLWCVDLYDQNEERIEQEQILWLYKWLLEIIPQSLRFSLEEIHHYFEDFKNRLVIANYSLRPYFQSLFIMNLYLNQIDYAKQNFQLYKKSPKDHLSNCEKCEMYGEMIYLLKTDHLQEALNLQNKIMNSSVDCDEAIHKSYSKLLLPLLEESKIDEALIIQQKAYFVTYNRTKYIPELSEQMIFLTFCDPDRAIELFYKHVDLCDNLSNLSYKFEFWLAALFMAKKLKINEDEFIYDLEKLEKIVYDLAKDFDTRNENNEFVNRVTKLLSK
;
A
#
# COMPACT_ATOMS: atom_id res chain seq x y z
N MET A 1 -2.76 -31.39 -21.38
CA MET A 1 -2.01 -30.54 -22.32
C MET A 1 -2.99 -29.52 -22.83
N MET A 2 -2.78 -28.29 -22.40
CA MET A 2 -3.63 -27.14 -22.67
C MET A 2 -3.37 -26.66 -24.11
N THR A 3 -4.41 -26.54 -24.93
CA THR A 3 -4.25 -25.93 -26.26
C THR A 3 -4.28 -24.40 -26.15
N GLU A 4 -3.62 -23.71 -27.08
CA GLU A 4 -3.59 -22.23 -27.12
C GLU A 4 -5.00 -21.62 -27.19
N ASP A 5 -5.88 -22.17 -28.03
CA ASP A 5 -7.28 -21.71 -28.13
C ASP A 5 -8.05 -21.88 -26.80
N LEU A 6 -7.83 -23.00 -26.10
CA LEU A 6 -8.51 -23.27 -24.84
C LEU A 6 -7.97 -22.38 -23.72
N PHE A 7 -6.65 -22.18 -23.69
CA PHE A 7 -6.01 -21.26 -22.77
C PHE A 7 -6.54 -19.84 -22.97
N SER A 8 -6.46 -19.32 -24.20
CA SER A 8 -6.86 -17.94 -24.52
C SER A 8 -8.32 -17.70 -24.17
N SER A 9 -9.21 -18.62 -24.56
CA SER A 9 -10.62 -18.56 -24.19
C SER A 9 -10.85 -18.49 -22.67
N LYS A 10 -10.17 -19.32 -21.88
CA LYS A 10 -10.29 -19.29 -20.41
C LYS A 10 -9.68 -18.02 -19.81
N PHE A 11 -8.52 -17.60 -20.31
CA PHE A 11 -7.76 -16.47 -19.76
C PHE A 11 -8.43 -15.13 -20.06
N ASP A 12 -8.90 -14.91 -21.29
CA ASP A 12 -9.60 -13.69 -21.69
C ASP A 12 -10.85 -13.45 -20.83
N GLU A 13 -11.62 -14.51 -20.54
CA GLU A 13 -12.76 -14.43 -19.62
C GLU A 13 -12.37 -13.97 -18.21
N LEU A 14 -11.16 -14.29 -17.74
CA LEU A 14 -10.67 -13.89 -16.43
C LEU A 14 -10.15 -12.45 -16.44
N VAL A 15 -9.40 -12.06 -17.47
CA VAL A 15 -8.84 -10.70 -17.60
C VAL A 15 -9.94 -9.64 -17.60
N GLU A 16 -11.06 -9.90 -18.29
CA GLU A 16 -12.21 -8.99 -18.37
C GLU A 16 -12.97 -8.82 -17.03
N LEU A 17 -12.73 -9.68 -16.04
CA LEU A 17 -13.33 -9.52 -14.71
C LEU A 17 -12.67 -8.36 -13.96
N SER A 18 -13.47 -7.63 -13.19
CA SER A 18 -12.94 -6.65 -12.25
C SER A 18 -12.11 -7.32 -11.14
N HIS A 19 -11.04 -6.65 -10.71
CA HIS A 19 -10.21 -7.11 -9.59
C HIS A 19 -11.07 -7.28 -8.33
N SER A 20 -11.19 -8.54 -7.90
CA SER A 20 -12.10 -8.96 -6.84
C SER A 20 -11.64 -10.30 -6.27
N SER A 21 -12.10 -10.64 -5.06
CA SER A 21 -11.83 -11.96 -4.47
C SER A 21 -12.36 -13.11 -5.34
N ILE A 22 -13.42 -12.88 -6.14
CA ILE A 22 -13.94 -13.87 -7.08
C ILE A 22 -12.95 -14.10 -8.23
N LYS A 23 -12.44 -13.03 -8.84
CA LYS A 23 -11.40 -13.14 -9.89
C LYS A 23 -10.16 -13.84 -9.33
N LEU A 24 -9.71 -13.45 -8.14
CA LEU A 24 -8.56 -14.06 -7.45
C LEU A 24 -8.72 -15.59 -7.31
N GLN A 25 -9.86 -16.05 -6.79
CA GLN A 25 -10.09 -17.49 -6.58
C GLN A 25 -10.12 -18.28 -7.89
N LYS A 26 -10.67 -17.70 -8.96
CA LYS A 26 -10.65 -18.32 -10.29
C LYS A 26 -9.23 -18.40 -10.86
N LEU A 27 -8.44 -17.34 -10.71
CA LEU A 27 -7.04 -17.31 -11.14
C LEU A 27 -6.19 -18.33 -10.35
N LEU A 28 -6.36 -18.44 -9.04
CA LEU A 28 -5.69 -19.45 -8.22
C LEU A 28 -6.01 -20.87 -8.69
N THR A 29 -7.29 -21.17 -8.93
CA THR A 29 -7.72 -22.48 -9.44
C THR A 29 -7.10 -22.78 -10.81
N PHE A 30 -7.02 -21.77 -11.68
CA PHE A 30 -6.47 -21.95 -13.02
C PHE A 30 -4.93 -22.09 -12.99
N ALA A 31 -4.26 -21.34 -12.12
CA ALA A 31 -2.83 -21.48 -11.88
C ALA A 31 -2.48 -22.89 -11.39
N GLU A 32 -3.23 -23.44 -10.44
CA GLU A 32 -3.07 -24.82 -9.95
C GLU A 32 -3.29 -25.86 -11.07
N GLU A 33 -4.30 -25.66 -11.94
CA GLU A 33 -4.53 -26.53 -13.11
C GLU A 33 -3.33 -26.55 -14.05
N LEU A 34 -2.73 -25.40 -14.32
CA LEU A 34 -1.58 -25.25 -15.23
C LEU A 34 -0.28 -25.78 -14.63
N GLU A 35 -0.06 -25.55 -13.33
CA GLU A 35 1.08 -26.08 -12.58
C GLU A 35 1.09 -27.61 -12.61
N ASN A 36 -0.07 -28.25 -12.33
CA ASN A 36 -0.22 -29.70 -12.39
C ASN A 36 0.00 -30.30 -13.79
N GLN A 37 -0.13 -29.49 -14.84
CA GLN A 37 0.11 -29.88 -16.23
C GLN A 37 1.50 -29.48 -16.74
N GLU A 38 2.32 -28.84 -15.90
CA GLU A 38 3.65 -28.31 -16.24
C GLU A 38 3.63 -27.30 -17.43
N GLU A 39 2.53 -26.56 -17.57
CA GLU A 39 2.32 -25.58 -18.66
C GLU A 39 2.89 -24.20 -18.28
N TRP A 40 4.20 -24.13 -18.00
CA TRP A 40 4.88 -22.97 -17.39
C TRP A 40 4.70 -21.64 -18.14
N GLY A 41 4.64 -21.68 -19.48
CA GLY A 41 4.44 -20.47 -20.30
C GLY A 41 3.06 -19.85 -20.08
N TYR A 42 2.02 -20.67 -19.96
CA TYR A 42 0.65 -20.20 -19.65
C TYR A 42 0.52 -19.80 -18.19
N LEU A 43 1.17 -20.54 -17.29
CA LEU A 43 1.17 -20.22 -15.86
C LEU A 43 1.76 -18.83 -15.59
N TYR A 44 2.78 -18.42 -16.35
CA TYR A 44 3.32 -17.05 -16.28
C TYR A 44 2.24 -15.97 -16.46
N TYR A 45 1.47 -16.03 -17.54
CA TYR A 45 0.44 -15.02 -17.83
C TYR A 45 -0.66 -15.01 -16.76
N VAL A 46 -1.08 -16.20 -16.28
CA VAL A 46 -2.05 -16.32 -15.20
C VAL A 46 -1.50 -15.74 -13.89
N ASN A 47 -0.23 -16.00 -13.58
CA ASN A 47 0.40 -15.49 -12.36
C ASN A 47 0.65 -13.98 -12.41
N MET A 48 0.95 -13.40 -13.57
CA MET A 48 1.01 -11.94 -13.72
C MET A 48 -0.34 -11.28 -13.43
N GLU A 49 -1.43 -11.83 -13.98
CA GLU A 49 -2.79 -11.35 -13.73
C GLU A 49 -3.24 -11.59 -12.27
N LEU A 50 -2.84 -12.73 -11.70
CA LEU A 50 -3.08 -13.06 -10.28
C LEU A 50 -2.36 -12.08 -9.35
N ALA A 51 -1.10 -11.77 -9.63
CA ALA A 51 -0.32 -10.79 -8.88
C ALA A 51 -0.98 -9.41 -8.93
N GLU A 52 -1.36 -8.93 -10.12
CA GLU A 52 -2.05 -7.65 -10.28
C GLU A 52 -3.40 -7.61 -9.54
N THR A 53 -4.19 -8.69 -9.63
CA THR A 53 -5.45 -8.82 -8.91
C THR A 53 -5.21 -8.82 -7.39
N ALA A 54 -4.23 -9.58 -6.90
CA ALA A 54 -3.87 -9.67 -5.49
C ALA A 54 -3.46 -8.30 -4.92
N PHE A 55 -2.58 -7.58 -5.61
CA PHE A 55 -2.18 -6.22 -5.25
C PHE A 55 -3.38 -5.28 -5.19
N SER A 56 -4.25 -5.35 -6.21
CA SER A 56 -5.40 -4.45 -6.35
C SER A 56 -6.43 -4.59 -5.24
N ILE A 57 -6.62 -5.80 -4.71
CA ILE A 57 -7.57 -6.05 -3.62
C ILE A 57 -6.93 -6.03 -2.23
N GLY A 58 -5.59 -6.04 -2.15
CA GLY A 58 -4.84 -5.95 -0.89
C GLY A 58 -4.34 -7.29 -0.33
N GLU A 59 -4.29 -8.35 -1.13
CA GLU A 59 -3.66 -9.65 -0.78
C GLU A 59 -2.14 -9.55 -0.99
N ILE A 60 -1.47 -8.79 -0.13
CA ILE A 60 -0.08 -8.34 -0.36
C ILE A 60 0.93 -9.49 -0.34
N ASP A 61 0.82 -10.44 0.59
CA ASP A 61 1.75 -11.58 0.63
C ASP A 61 1.60 -12.47 -0.62
N LEU A 62 0.37 -12.71 -1.08
CA LEU A 62 0.12 -13.44 -2.31
C LEU A 62 0.68 -12.70 -3.53
N PHE A 63 0.54 -11.36 -3.58
CA PHE A 63 1.17 -10.55 -4.62
C PHE A 63 2.69 -10.72 -4.63
N ILE A 64 3.36 -10.58 -3.48
CA ILE A 64 4.81 -10.73 -3.37
C ILE A 64 5.25 -12.10 -3.90
N ASP A 65 4.64 -13.16 -3.37
CA ASP A 65 5.06 -14.54 -3.68
C ASP A 65 4.85 -14.87 -5.15
N THR A 66 3.67 -14.50 -5.68
CA THR A 66 3.32 -14.75 -7.09
C THR A 66 4.19 -13.93 -8.03
N PHE A 67 4.44 -12.65 -7.71
CA PHE A 67 5.24 -11.79 -8.57
C PHE A 67 6.73 -12.16 -8.57
N LEU A 68 7.31 -12.50 -7.40
CA LEU A 68 8.70 -12.95 -7.34
C LEU A 68 8.91 -14.24 -8.13
N TRP A 69 7.94 -15.16 -8.11
CA TRP A 69 7.96 -16.34 -8.97
C TRP A 69 7.96 -15.96 -10.47
N CYS A 70 7.17 -14.96 -10.88
CA CYS A 70 7.19 -14.46 -12.26
C CYS A 70 8.53 -13.83 -12.64
N VAL A 71 9.19 -13.10 -11.72
CA VAL A 71 10.53 -12.53 -11.94
C VAL A 71 11.56 -13.64 -12.14
N ASP A 72 11.55 -14.67 -11.29
CA ASP A 72 12.47 -15.81 -11.41
C ASP A 72 12.30 -16.54 -12.76
N LEU A 73 11.06 -16.71 -13.21
CA LEU A 73 10.78 -17.33 -14.51
C LEU A 73 11.21 -16.43 -15.68
N TYR A 74 10.99 -15.11 -15.56
CA TYR A 74 11.48 -14.12 -16.52
C TYR A 74 13.00 -14.16 -16.65
N ASP A 75 13.74 -14.15 -15.55
CA ASP A 75 15.21 -14.15 -15.55
C ASP A 75 15.80 -15.43 -16.19
N GLN A 76 15.06 -16.54 -16.14
CA GLN A 76 15.44 -17.78 -16.81
C GLN A 76 15.11 -17.80 -18.31
N ASN A 77 14.27 -16.88 -18.79
CA ASN A 77 13.68 -16.89 -20.13
C ASN A 77 13.58 -15.49 -20.77
N GLU A 78 14.53 -14.58 -20.48
CA GLU A 78 14.45 -13.14 -20.83
C GLU A 78 14.13 -12.86 -22.31
N GLU A 79 14.55 -13.73 -23.24
CA GLU A 79 14.30 -13.56 -24.68
C GLU A 79 12.84 -13.81 -25.11
N ARG A 80 12.00 -14.37 -24.21
CA ARG A 80 10.64 -14.85 -24.54
C ARG A 80 9.52 -14.10 -23.83
N ILE A 81 9.85 -13.28 -22.85
CA ILE A 81 8.86 -12.60 -21.99
C ILE A 81 9.10 -11.10 -22.09
N GLU A 82 8.02 -10.33 -22.26
CA GLU A 82 8.11 -8.87 -22.37
C GLU A 82 8.49 -8.22 -21.03
N GLN A 83 9.61 -7.48 -21.04
CA GLN A 83 10.19 -6.86 -19.85
C GLN A 83 9.31 -5.74 -19.26
N GLU A 84 8.52 -5.05 -20.09
CA GLU A 84 7.77 -3.86 -19.65
C GLU A 84 6.75 -4.18 -18.55
N GLN A 85 6.02 -5.30 -18.68
CA GLN A 85 5.03 -5.71 -17.68
C GLN A 85 5.70 -6.08 -16.34
N ILE A 86 6.85 -6.78 -16.39
CA ILE A 86 7.65 -7.08 -15.21
C ILE A 86 8.08 -5.79 -14.51
N LEU A 87 8.67 -4.84 -15.25
CA LEU A 87 9.10 -3.56 -14.69
C LEU A 87 7.93 -2.78 -14.08
N TRP A 88 6.73 -2.88 -14.67
CA TRP A 88 5.55 -2.22 -14.15
C TRP A 88 5.14 -2.75 -12.77
N LEU A 89 4.97 -4.07 -12.64
CA LEU A 89 4.63 -4.71 -11.35
C LEU A 89 5.78 -4.61 -10.34
N TYR A 90 7.04 -4.53 -10.80
CA TYR A 90 8.19 -4.33 -9.92
C TYR A 90 8.07 -3.02 -9.13
N LYS A 91 7.56 -1.94 -9.75
CA LYS A 91 7.29 -0.68 -9.02
C LYS A 91 6.34 -0.90 -7.84
N TRP A 92 5.33 -1.74 -8.02
CA TRP A 92 4.36 -2.08 -6.99
C TRP A 92 5.01 -2.92 -5.89
N LEU A 93 5.89 -3.86 -6.23
CA LEU A 93 6.73 -4.57 -5.25
C LEU A 93 7.52 -3.57 -4.38
N LEU A 94 8.16 -2.57 -4.98
CA LEU A 94 8.92 -1.57 -4.22
C LEU A 94 8.05 -0.69 -3.32
N GLU A 95 6.75 -0.52 -3.63
CA GLU A 95 5.80 0.21 -2.77
C GLU A 95 5.48 -0.57 -1.49
N ILE A 96 5.37 -1.89 -1.58
CA ILE A 96 4.85 -2.74 -0.50
C ILE A 96 5.93 -3.53 0.24
N ILE A 97 7.08 -3.80 -0.38
CA ILE A 97 8.13 -4.61 0.25
C ILE A 97 8.66 -3.99 1.54
N PRO A 98 8.76 -2.65 1.71
CA PRO A 98 9.19 -2.07 2.99
C PRO A 98 8.20 -2.31 4.13
N GLN A 99 6.97 -2.76 3.82
CA GLN A 99 5.90 -3.01 4.79
C GLN A 99 5.86 -4.47 5.25
N SER A 100 6.67 -5.36 4.65
CA SER A 100 6.72 -6.77 5.01
C SER A 100 7.89 -7.05 5.96
N LEU A 101 7.60 -7.70 7.11
CA LEU A 101 8.62 -8.18 8.05
C LEU A 101 9.29 -9.48 7.59
N ARG A 102 8.88 -10.04 6.46
CA ARG A 102 9.49 -11.24 5.86
C ARG A 102 10.87 -10.96 5.26
N PHE A 103 11.17 -9.68 5.00
CA PHE A 103 12.41 -9.23 4.37
C PHE A 103 13.22 -8.36 5.33
N SER A 104 14.51 -8.62 5.40
CA SER A 104 15.49 -7.74 6.03
C SER A 104 15.62 -6.42 5.27
N LEU A 105 16.14 -5.38 5.93
CA LEU A 105 16.41 -4.10 5.27
C LEU A 105 17.43 -4.25 4.12
N GLU A 106 18.40 -5.16 4.25
CA GLU A 106 19.36 -5.47 3.20
C GLU A 106 18.69 -6.06 1.95
N GLU A 107 17.80 -7.05 2.12
CA GLU A 107 17.03 -7.63 1.01
C GLU A 107 16.15 -6.58 0.35
N ILE A 108 15.49 -5.71 1.12
CA ILE A 108 14.71 -4.61 0.57
C ILE A 108 15.60 -3.73 -0.32
N HIS A 109 16.75 -3.29 0.18
CA HIS A 109 17.68 -2.49 -0.63
C HIS A 109 18.19 -3.23 -1.87
N HIS A 110 18.36 -4.55 -1.79
CA HIS A 110 18.71 -5.38 -2.94
C HIS A 110 17.65 -5.29 -4.04
N TYR A 111 16.35 -5.42 -3.74
CA TYR A 111 15.28 -5.26 -4.73
C TYR A 111 15.24 -3.86 -5.36
N PHE A 112 15.56 -2.82 -4.58
CA PHE A 112 15.67 -1.46 -5.13
C PHE A 112 16.82 -1.31 -6.13
N GLU A 113 18.00 -1.86 -5.82
CA GLU A 113 19.14 -1.82 -6.74
C GLU A 113 18.94 -2.74 -7.96
N ASP A 114 18.30 -3.90 -7.78
CA ASP A 114 17.92 -4.77 -8.90
C ASP A 114 16.98 -4.04 -9.86
N PHE A 115 15.92 -3.42 -9.36
CA PHE A 115 15.00 -2.63 -10.18
C PHE A 115 15.74 -1.53 -10.97
N LYS A 116 16.62 -0.78 -10.31
CA LYS A 116 17.46 0.25 -10.96
C LYS A 116 18.32 -0.33 -12.07
N ASN A 117 18.96 -1.48 -11.85
CA ASN A 117 19.77 -2.15 -12.88
C ASN A 117 18.91 -2.54 -14.09
N ARG A 118 17.72 -3.09 -13.85
CA ARG A 118 16.77 -3.43 -14.92
C ARG A 118 16.31 -2.20 -15.71
N LEU A 119 16.05 -1.07 -15.05
CA LEU A 119 15.74 0.21 -15.72
C LEU A 119 16.87 0.65 -16.65
N VAL A 120 18.12 0.58 -16.19
CA VAL A 120 19.30 0.98 -16.97
C VAL A 120 19.47 0.09 -18.19
N ILE A 121 19.36 -1.23 -18.02
CA ILE A 121 19.46 -2.20 -19.12
C ILE A 121 18.36 -1.96 -20.16
N ALA A 122 17.14 -1.72 -19.70
CA ALA A 122 15.98 -1.43 -20.56
C ALA A 122 15.94 0.01 -21.10
N ASN A 123 16.94 0.84 -20.77
CA ASN A 123 17.03 2.25 -21.20
C ASN A 123 15.82 3.11 -20.80
N TYR A 124 15.24 2.83 -19.63
CA TYR A 124 14.21 3.68 -19.00
C TYR A 124 14.85 4.74 -18.09
N SER A 125 14.09 5.80 -17.84
CA SER A 125 14.40 6.80 -16.83
C SER A 125 14.50 6.18 -15.44
N LEU A 126 15.39 6.71 -14.59
CA LEU A 126 15.46 6.35 -13.17
C LEU A 126 14.37 7.03 -12.32
N ARG A 127 13.45 7.76 -12.94
CA ARG A 127 12.34 8.44 -12.27
C ARG A 127 11.53 7.51 -11.34
N PRO A 128 11.01 6.34 -11.78
CA PRO A 128 10.29 5.43 -10.89
C PRO A 128 11.14 4.90 -9.73
N TYR A 129 12.44 4.64 -9.94
CA TYR A 129 13.34 4.23 -8.87
C TYR A 129 13.48 5.31 -7.78
N PHE A 130 13.77 6.56 -8.18
CA PHE A 130 13.87 7.65 -7.21
C PHE A 130 12.53 7.96 -6.55
N GLN A 131 11.42 7.75 -7.25
CA GLN A 131 10.07 7.87 -6.67
C GLN A 131 9.88 6.86 -5.54
N SER A 132 10.09 5.57 -5.80
CA SER A 132 9.96 4.52 -4.80
C SER A 132 10.90 4.75 -3.62
N LEU A 133 12.14 5.19 -3.88
CA LEU A 133 13.11 5.46 -2.82
C LEU A 133 12.67 6.57 -1.87
N PHE A 134 12.22 7.73 -2.41
CA PHE A 134 11.81 8.80 -1.51
C PHE A 134 10.56 8.40 -0.71
N ILE A 135 9.63 7.65 -1.29
CA ILE A 135 8.45 7.14 -0.59
C ILE A 135 8.87 6.19 0.54
N MET A 136 9.78 5.25 0.27
CA MET A 136 10.35 4.38 1.32
C MET A 136 11.03 5.20 2.41
N ASN A 137 11.84 6.20 2.05
CA ASN A 137 12.49 7.05 3.05
C ASN A 137 11.47 7.83 3.89
N LEU A 138 10.36 8.29 3.32
CA LEU A 138 9.28 8.93 4.09
C LEU A 138 8.58 7.95 5.03
N TYR A 139 8.39 6.69 4.61
CA TYR A 139 7.83 5.63 5.44
C TYR A 139 8.73 5.29 6.63
N LEU A 140 10.05 5.21 6.40
CA LEU A 140 11.08 4.97 7.42
C LEU A 140 11.48 6.21 8.23
N ASN A 141 10.77 7.34 8.03
CA ASN A 141 11.07 8.64 8.64
C ASN A 141 12.50 9.18 8.40
N GLN A 142 13.13 8.76 7.31
CA GLN A 142 14.46 9.18 6.86
C GLN A 142 14.38 10.46 6.02
N ILE A 143 13.97 11.57 6.63
CA ILE A 143 13.59 12.82 5.92
C ILE A 143 14.73 13.41 5.05
N ASP A 144 15.98 13.35 5.51
CA ASP A 144 17.12 13.86 4.73
C ASP A 144 17.34 13.08 3.43
N TYR A 145 17.26 11.75 3.50
CA TYR A 145 17.35 10.88 2.32
C TYR A 145 16.13 11.06 1.41
N ALA A 146 14.93 11.17 1.99
CA ALA A 146 13.71 11.46 1.23
C ALA A 146 13.85 12.75 0.43
N LYS A 147 14.40 13.82 1.03
CA LYS A 147 14.64 15.10 0.34
C LYS A 147 15.62 14.96 -0.82
N GLN A 148 16.72 14.22 -0.64
CA GLN A 148 17.70 14.00 -1.71
C GLN A 148 17.07 13.23 -2.90
N ASN A 149 16.40 12.13 -2.61
CA ASN A 149 15.75 11.28 -3.61
C ASN A 149 14.57 12.00 -4.29
N PHE A 150 13.83 12.83 -3.57
CA PHE A 150 12.80 13.70 -4.15
C PHE A 150 13.38 14.66 -5.19
N GLN A 151 14.53 15.28 -4.93
CA GLN A 151 15.18 16.16 -5.91
C GLN A 151 15.66 15.40 -7.15
N LEU A 152 16.20 14.18 -6.97
CA LEU A 152 16.60 13.32 -8.08
C LEU A 152 15.39 12.87 -8.91
N TYR A 153 14.29 12.51 -8.25
CA TYR A 153 13.01 12.22 -8.88
C TYR A 153 12.53 13.39 -9.75
N LYS A 154 12.47 14.61 -9.21
CA LYS A 154 12.01 15.81 -9.95
C LYS A 154 12.91 16.16 -11.14
N LYS A 155 14.21 15.84 -11.08
CA LYS A 155 15.17 16.05 -12.19
C LYS A 155 15.11 14.95 -13.25
N SER A 156 14.59 13.77 -12.91
CA SER A 156 14.53 12.64 -13.83
C SER A 156 13.39 12.82 -14.83
N PRO A 157 13.62 12.58 -16.13
CA PRO A 157 12.61 12.78 -17.17
C PRO A 157 11.46 11.78 -17.02
N LYS A 158 10.27 12.16 -17.50
CA LYS A 158 9.14 11.25 -17.63
C LYS A 158 9.28 10.41 -18.89
N ASP A 159 8.80 9.18 -18.82
CA ASP A 159 8.79 8.18 -19.88
C ASP A 159 7.58 7.24 -19.71
N HIS A 160 7.52 6.16 -20.49
CA HIS A 160 6.40 5.21 -20.48
C HIS A 160 6.26 4.44 -19.17
N LEU A 161 7.34 4.28 -18.39
CA LEU A 161 7.31 3.58 -17.11
C LEU A 161 6.97 4.51 -15.93
N SER A 162 6.91 5.82 -16.17
CA SER A 162 6.54 6.81 -15.17
C SER A 162 5.09 6.61 -14.71
N ASN A 163 4.83 6.88 -13.43
CA ASN A 163 3.48 6.82 -12.90
C ASN A 163 2.57 7.88 -13.53
N CYS A 164 1.26 7.64 -13.51
CA CYS A 164 0.29 8.60 -13.98
C CYS A 164 0.39 9.92 -13.18
N GLU A 165 -0.05 11.02 -13.79
CA GLU A 165 0.08 12.36 -13.19
C GLU A 165 -0.52 12.46 -11.78
N LYS A 166 -1.70 11.86 -11.55
CA LYS A 166 -2.35 11.86 -10.24
C LYS A 166 -1.52 11.11 -9.18
N CYS A 167 -0.94 9.96 -9.51
CA CYS A 167 -0.09 9.20 -8.58
C CYS A 167 1.22 9.94 -8.26
N GLU A 168 1.81 10.64 -9.24
CA GLU A 168 2.97 11.51 -8.99
C GLU A 168 2.62 12.68 -8.06
N MET A 169 1.48 13.36 -8.31
CA MET A 169 0.98 14.42 -7.43
C MET A 169 0.69 13.89 -6.02
N TYR A 170 0.16 12.67 -5.88
CA TYR A 170 -0.06 12.06 -4.57
C TYR A 170 1.27 11.85 -3.83
N GLY A 171 2.29 11.29 -4.48
CA GLY A 171 3.62 11.14 -3.86
C GLY A 171 4.25 12.48 -3.44
N GLU A 172 4.11 13.51 -4.28
CA GLU A 172 4.52 14.88 -3.96
C GLU A 172 3.74 15.46 -2.76
N MET A 173 2.44 15.16 -2.65
CA MET A 173 1.61 15.60 -1.53
C MET A 173 2.07 14.98 -0.21
N ILE A 174 2.40 13.68 -0.21
CA ILE A 174 2.93 13.01 0.99
C ILE A 174 4.27 13.64 1.42
N TYR A 175 5.15 13.95 0.48
CA TYR A 175 6.40 14.65 0.77
C TYR A 175 6.16 16.01 1.42
N LEU A 176 5.22 16.81 0.90
CA LEU A 176 4.87 18.12 1.44
C LEU A 176 4.29 18.00 2.86
N LEU A 177 3.41 17.05 3.11
CA LEU A 177 2.84 16.80 4.44
C LEU A 177 3.92 16.39 5.46
N LYS A 178 4.88 15.56 5.05
CA LYS A 178 5.98 15.11 5.91
C LYS A 178 7.06 16.15 6.16
N THR A 179 7.03 17.27 5.44
CA THR A 179 7.99 18.37 5.56
C THR A 179 7.32 19.68 6.01
N ASP A 180 6.13 19.59 6.60
CA ASP A 180 5.37 20.72 7.18
C ASP A 180 4.90 21.80 6.17
N HIS A 181 4.63 21.41 4.92
CA HIS A 181 4.12 22.30 3.85
C HIS A 181 2.61 22.07 3.58
N LEU A 182 1.78 22.16 4.61
CA LEU A 182 0.35 21.81 4.54
C LEU A 182 -0.43 22.57 3.45
N GLN A 183 -0.21 23.88 3.30
CA GLN A 183 -0.97 24.67 2.32
C GLN A 183 -0.65 24.26 0.87
N GLU A 184 0.59 23.85 0.61
CA GLU A 184 0.98 23.30 -0.70
C GLU A 184 0.38 21.92 -0.92
N ALA A 185 0.34 21.08 0.11
CA ALA A 185 -0.32 19.77 0.06
C ALA A 185 -1.82 19.91 -0.25
N LEU A 186 -2.54 20.85 0.38
CA LEU A 186 -3.95 21.14 0.10
C LEU A 186 -4.17 21.63 -1.34
N ASN A 187 -3.27 22.46 -1.86
CA ASN A 187 -3.32 22.88 -3.26
C ASN A 187 -3.15 21.70 -4.21
N LEU A 188 -2.26 20.75 -3.86
CA LEU A 188 -2.00 19.57 -4.66
C LEU A 188 -3.15 18.56 -4.59
N GLN A 189 -3.77 18.37 -3.42
CA GLN A 189 -5.02 17.63 -3.27
C GLN A 189 -6.08 18.16 -4.24
N ASN A 190 -6.31 19.47 -4.25
CA ASN A 190 -7.29 20.08 -5.13
C ASN A 190 -6.97 19.80 -6.61
N LYS A 191 -5.69 19.75 -7.00
CA LYS A 191 -5.29 19.36 -8.36
C LYS A 191 -5.57 17.89 -8.65
N ILE A 192 -5.29 16.99 -7.70
CA ILE A 192 -5.61 15.56 -7.83
C ILE A 192 -7.11 15.38 -8.06
N MET A 193 -7.95 16.07 -7.28
CA MET A 193 -9.41 15.98 -7.38
C MET A 193 -9.98 16.52 -8.71
N ASN A 194 -9.35 17.53 -9.29
CA ASN A 194 -9.82 18.18 -10.51
C ASN A 194 -9.09 17.72 -11.78
N SER A 195 -8.14 16.78 -11.68
CA SER A 195 -7.41 16.26 -12.83
C SER A 195 -8.28 15.35 -13.69
N SER A 196 -8.14 15.46 -15.01
CA SER A 196 -8.85 14.66 -16.02
C SER A 196 -8.27 13.25 -16.22
N VAL A 197 -7.13 12.92 -15.59
CA VAL A 197 -6.53 11.60 -15.68
C VAL A 197 -7.40 10.58 -14.95
N ASP A 198 -7.76 9.48 -15.60
CA ASP A 198 -8.54 8.43 -14.95
C ASP A 198 -7.63 7.60 -14.03
N CYS A 199 -7.72 7.86 -12.72
CA CYS A 199 -6.95 7.18 -11.70
C CYS A 199 -7.59 7.41 -10.33
N ASP A 200 -8.19 6.35 -9.82
CA ASP A 200 -8.90 6.34 -8.55
C ASP A 200 -7.97 6.20 -7.35
N GLU A 201 -6.85 5.50 -7.49
CA GLU A 201 -5.95 5.17 -6.39
C GLU A 201 -5.42 6.41 -5.67
N ALA A 202 -4.93 7.40 -6.43
CA ALA A 202 -4.45 8.65 -5.88
C ALA A 202 -5.57 9.41 -5.15
N ILE A 203 -6.77 9.45 -5.71
CA ILE A 203 -7.92 10.11 -5.07
C ILE A 203 -8.25 9.42 -3.75
N HIS A 204 -8.39 8.09 -3.77
CA HIS A 204 -8.79 7.32 -2.60
C HIS A 204 -7.79 7.44 -1.46
N LYS A 205 -6.49 7.29 -1.74
CA LYS A 205 -5.44 7.41 -0.72
C LYS A 205 -5.30 8.83 -0.16
N SER A 206 -5.54 9.84 -1.00
CA SER A 206 -5.24 11.24 -0.66
C SER A 206 -6.12 11.84 0.44
N TYR A 207 -7.39 11.43 0.52
CA TYR A 207 -8.34 12.02 1.48
C TYR A 207 -7.91 11.85 2.94
N SER A 208 -7.54 10.64 3.35
CA SER A 208 -7.24 10.35 4.77
C SER A 208 -6.00 11.08 5.28
N LYS A 209 -5.05 11.39 4.39
CA LYS A 209 -3.78 12.05 4.72
C LYS A 209 -3.96 13.49 5.20
N LEU A 210 -5.09 14.11 4.89
CA LEU A 210 -5.40 15.50 5.26
C LEU A 210 -6.18 15.62 6.57
N LEU A 211 -6.71 14.52 7.11
CA LEU A 211 -7.63 14.58 8.24
C LEU A 211 -7.00 15.13 9.51
N LEU A 212 -5.85 14.58 9.93
CA LEU A 212 -5.13 15.08 11.11
C LEU A 212 -4.52 16.47 10.90
N PRO A 213 -3.88 16.79 9.76
CA PRO A 213 -3.42 18.16 9.51
C PRO A 213 -4.54 19.21 9.57
N LEU A 214 -5.72 18.92 9.00
CA LEU A 214 -6.86 19.83 9.08
C LEU A 214 -7.42 19.95 10.50
N LEU A 215 -7.40 18.87 11.28
CA LEU A 215 -7.76 18.90 12.69
C LEU A 215 -6.82 19.81 13.50
N GLU A 216 -5.51 19.73 13.26
CA GLU A 216 -4.51 20.57 13.93
C GLU A 216 -4.68 22.07 13.61
N GLU A 217 -5.15 22.39 12.40
CA GLU A 217 -5.56 23.74 11.97
C GLU A 217 -6.99 24.13 12.44
N SER A 218 -7.64 23.32 13.27
CA SER A 218 -9.02 23.54 13.76
C SER A 218 -10.09 23.62 12.65
N LYS A 219 -9.84 23.02 11.47
CA LYS A 219 -10.77 22.96 10.33
C LYS A 219 -11.63 21.69 10.36
N ILE A 220 -12.32 21.47 11.47
CA ILE A 220 -13.02 20.20 11.76
C ILE A 220 -14.15 19.92 10.76
N ASP A 221 -14.96 20.92 10.42
CA ASP A 221 -16.09 20.73 9.49
C ASP A 221 -15.63 20.29 8.09
N GLU A 222 -14.53 20.87 7.59
CA GLU A 222 -13.93 20.49 6.31
C GLU A 222 -13.37 19.07 6.37
N ALA A 223 -12.67 18.73 7.46
CA ALA A 223 -12.12 17.40 7.67
C ALA A 223 -13.21 16.32 7.77
N LEU A 224 -14.36 16.59 8.40
CA LEU A 224 -15.49 15.67 8.47
C LEU A 224 -16.09 15.37 7.09
N ILE A 225 -16.20 16.37 6.22
CA ILE A 225 -16.67 16.17 4.83
C ILE A 225 -15.67 15.30 4.05
N ILE A 226 -14.38 15.57 4.20
CA ILE A 226 -13.31 14.76 3.58
C ILE A 226 -13.34 13.32 4.10
N GLN A 227 -13.53 13.14 5.41
CA GLN A 227 -13.63 11.82 6.04
C GLN A 227 -14.79 11.01 5.44
N GLN A 228 -15.96 11.61 5.22
CA GLN A 228 -17.09 10.88 4.61
C GLN A 228 -16.78 10.42 3.18
N LYS A 229 -16.09 11.26 2.40
CA LYS A 229 -15.63 10.89 1.05
C LYS A 229 -14.58 9.79 1.09
N ALA A 230 -13.63 9.86 2.03
CA ALA A 230 -12.64 8.83 2.27
C ALA A 230 -13.33 7.50 2.58
N TYR A 231 -14.27 7.50 3.53
CA TYR A 231 -14.95 6.28 3.94
C TYR A 231 -15.74 5.63 2.81
N PHE A 232 -16.41 6.42 1.97
CA PHE A 232 -17.14 5.90 0.82
C PHE A 232 -16.26 5.07 -0.12
N VAL A 233 -15.00 5.49 -0.32
CA VAL A 233 -14.08 4.81 -1.24
C VAL A 233 -13.21 3.74 -0.58
N THR A 234 -13.06 3.76 0.75
CA THR A 234 -12.30 2.76 1.51
C THR A 234 -13.17 1.67 2.13
N TYR A 235 -14.50 1.82 2.13
CA TYR A 235 -15.42 0.89 2.76
C TYR A 235 -15.27 -0.56 2.24
N ASN A 236 -14.98 -1.47 3.17
CA ASN A 236 -14.88 -2.92 2.93
C ASN A 236 -13.85 -3.29 1.85
N ARG A 237 -12.71 -2.58 1.85
CA ARG A 237 -11.60 -2.79 0.91
C ARG A 237 -10.28 -2.92 1.66
N THR A 238 -9.75 -4.15 1.69
CA THR A 238 -8.49 -4.49 2.37
C THR A 238 -7.31 -3.60 1.97
N LYS A 239 -7.21 -3.22 0.69
CA LYS A 239 -6.16 -2.32 0.19
C LYS A 239 -6.06 -0.98 0.96
N TYR A 240 -7.14 -0.51 1.56
CA TYR A 240 -7.21 0.83 2.20
C TYR A 240 -7.32 0.79 3.73
N ILE A 241 -6.89 -0.30 4.38
CA ILE A 241 -6.87 -0.40 5.84
C ILE A 241 -6.00 0.68 6.52
N PRO A 242 -4.83 1.07 5.98
CA PRO A 242 -4.08 2.21 6.52
C PRO A 242 -4.90 3.52 6.51
N GLU A 243 -5.55 3.82 5.39
CA GLU A 243 -6.42 5.00 5.24
C GLU A 243 -7.66 4.94 6.14
N LEU A 244 -8.21 3.75 6.39
CA LEU A 244 -9.31 3.54 7.34
C LEU A 244 -8.83 3.81 8.78
N SER A 245 -7.62 3.36 9.12
CA SER A 245 -7.01 3.55 10.44
C SER A 245 -6.77 5.04 10.73
N GLU A 246 -6.31 5.80 9.74
CA GLU A 246 -6.19 7.26 9.81
C GLU A 246 -7.54 7.95 10.07
N GLN A 247 -8.61 7.49 9.41
CA GLN A 247 -9.97 7.98 9.64
C GLN A 247 -10.45 7.68 11.07
N MET A 248 -10.18 6.48 11.59
CA MET A 248 -10.54 6.11 12.96
C MET A 248 -9.83 6.98 14.00
N ILE A 249 -8.54 7.25 13.81
CA ILE A 249 -7.78 8.15 14.68
C ILE A 249 -8.39 9.56 14.65
N PHE A 250 -8.68 10.09 13.46
CA PHE A 250 -9.32 11.40 13.31
C PHE A 250 -10.69 11.47 14.00
N LEU A 251 -11.56 10.48 13.76
CA LEU A 251 -12.89 10.42 14.35
C LEU A 251 -12.82 10.26 15.87
N THR A 252 -11.81 9.59 16.42
CA THR A 252 -11.62 9.51 17.88
C THR A 252 -11.54 10.90 18.53
N PHE A 253 -11.00 11.91 17.82
CA PHE A 253 -10.97 13.28 18.33
C PHE A 253 -12.27 14.06 18.14
N CYS A 254 -13.04 13.77 17.10
CA CYS A 254 -14.12 14.66 16.64
C CYS A 254 -15.52 14.05 16.73
N ASP A 255 -15.63 12.73 16.59
CA ASP A 255 -16.88 11.96 16.55
C ASP A 255 -16.63 10.52 17.07
N PRO A 256 -16.52 10.35 18.40
CA PRO A 256 -16.18 9.09 19.04
C PRO A 256 -17.11 7.92 18.69
N ASP A 257 -18.41 8.19 18.57
CA ASP A 257 -19.41 7.15 18.27
C ASP A 257 -19.16 6.55 16.89
N ARG A 258 -18.86 7.39 15.89
CA ARG A 258 -18.49 6.91 14.54
C ARG A 258 -17.14 6.22 14.51
N ALA A 259 -16.19 6.61 15.35
CA ALA A 259 -14.91 5.91 15.47
C ALA A 259 -15.13 4.46 15.94
N ILE A 260 -15.96 4.27 16.98
CA ILE A 260 -16.32 2.95 17.51
C ILE A 260 -17.12 2.14 16.47
N GLU A 261 -18.06 2.77 15.77
CA GLU A 261 -18.82 2.14 14.70
C GLU A 261 -17.90 1.62 13.58
N LEU A 262 -16.94 2.44 13.13
CA LEU A 262 -15.96 2.04 12.12
C LEU A 262 -15.09 0.88 12.60
N PHE A 263 -14.62 0.92 13.84
CA PHE A 263 -13.87 -0.19 14.42
C PHE A 263 -14.65 -1.51 14.31
N TYR A 264 -15.87 -1.55 14.86
CA TYR A 264 -16.65 -2.79 14.89
C TYR A 264 -17.11 -3.27 13.50
N LYS A 265 -17.23 -2.37 12.52
CA LYS A 265 -17.54 -2.76 11.14
C LYS A 265 -16.40 -3.46 10.41
N HIS A 266 -15.15 -3.23 10.81
CA HIS A 266 -13.97 -3.67 10.06
C HIS A 266 -13.04 -4.59 10.86
N VAL A 267 -13.29 -4.82 12.15
CA VAL A 267 -12.44 -5.65 13.02
C VAL A 267 -12.24 -7.06 12.47
N ASP A 268 -13.31 -7.73 12.03
CA ASP A 268 -13.24 -9.08 11.48
C ASP A 268 -12.41 -9.15 10.20
N LEU A 269 -12.49 -8.12 9.36
CA LEU A 269 -11.66 -8.02 8.16
C LEU A 269 -10.18 -7.88 8.53
N CYS A 270 -9.88 -7.02 9.50
CA CYS A 270 -8.51 -6.68 9.89
C CYS A 270 -7.79 -7.82 10.62
N ASP A 271 -8.49 -8.55 11.50
CA ASP A 271 -7.91 -9.67 12.24
C ASP A 271 -7.47 -10.82 11.32
N ASN A 272 -8.12 -10.96 10.16
CA ASN A 272 -7.82 -11.99 9.17
C ASN A 272 -6.73 -11.59 8.15
N LEU A 273 -6.18 -10.37 8.21
CA LEU A 273 -5.16 -9.93 7.27
C LEU A 273 -3.83 -10.67 7.44
N SER A 274 -3.16 -10.99 6.35
CA SER A 274 -1.78 -11.50 6.38
C SER A 274 -0.76 -10.36 6.56
N ASN A 275 -1.02 -9.19 5.96
CA ASN A 275 -0.13 -8.03 6.02
C ASN A 275 -0.03 -7.44 7.44
N LEU A 276 1.12 -7.64 8.08
CA LEU A 276 1.40 -7.17 9.44
C LEU A 276 1.48 -5.65 9.58
N SER A 277 1.93 -4.92 8.54
CA SER A 277 1.90 -3.45 8.58
C SER A 277 0.47 -2.95 8.64
N TYR A 278 -0.46 -3.51 7.85
CA TYR A 278 -1.86 -3.09 7.85
C TYR A 278 -2.56 -3.43 9.17
N LYS A 279 -2.25 -4.60 9.74
CA LYS A 279 -2.69 -4.96 11.10
C LYS A 279 -2.18 -3.99 12.14
N PHE A 280 -0.90 -3.64 12.08
CA PHE A 280 -0.30 -2.66 12.98
C PHE A 280 -1.03 -1.31 12.92
N GLU A 281 -1.30 -0.79 11.72
CA GLU A 281 -2.05 0.46 11.53
C GLU A 281 -3.43 0.42 12.23
N PHE A 282 -4.19 -0.64 11.98
CA PHE A 282 -5.54 -0.80 12.51
C PHE A 282 -5.54 -0.99 14.03
N TRP A 283 -4.69 -1.88 14.55
CA TRP A 283 -4.59 -2.13 15.99
C TRP A 283 -4.06 -0.93 16.76
N LEU A 284 -3.13 -0.15 16.20
CA LEU A 284 -2.70 1.10 16.80
C LEU A 284 -3.85 2.12 16.86
N ALA A 285 -4.64 2.25 15.79
CA ALA A 285 -5.82 3.12 15.80
C ALA A 285 -6.87 2.65 16.82
N ALA A 286 -7.15 1.35 16.90
CA ALA A 286 -8.07 0.76 17.87
C ALA A 286 -7.60 0.96 19.32
N LEU A 287 -6.31 0.74 19.58
CA LEU A 287 -5.71 0.96 20.90
C LEU A 287 -5.78 2.43 21.31
N PHE A 288 -5.44 3.34 20.40
CA PHE A 288 -5.57 4.78 20.62
C PHE A 288 -7.01 5.17 20.94
N MET A 289 -7.97 4.72 20.14
CA MET A 289 -9.40 4.95 20.36
C MET A 289 -9.84 4.48 21.74
N ALA A 290 -9.56 3.22 22.09
CA ALA A 290 -10.00 2.64 23.34
C ALA A 290 -9.41 3.37 24.57
N LYS A 291 -8.11 3.68 24.54
CA LYS A 291 -7.43 4.42 25.62
C LYS A 291 -7.93 5.85 25.73
N LYS A 292 -8.09 6.54 24.60
CA LYS A 292 -8.53 7.95 24.57
C LYS A 292 -9.94 8.11 25.11
N LEU A 293 -10.84 7.21 24.72
CA LEU A 293 -12.25 7.23 25.11
C LEU A 293 -12.51 6.53 26.45
N LYS A 294 -11.51 5.86 27.04
CA LYS A 294 -11.63 5.07 28.27
C LYS A 294 -12.76 4.03 28.17
N ILE A 295 -12.79 3.31 27.03
CA ILE A 295 -13.78 2.25 26.78
C ILE A 295 -13.65 1.20 27.88
N ASN A 296 -14.79 0.74 28.40
CA ASN A 296 -14.82 -0.33 29.39
C ASN A 296 -14.24 -1.62 28.79
N GLU A 297 -13.27 -2.23 29.46
CA GLU A 297 -12.63 -3.47 29.01
C GLU A 297 -13.62 -4.63 28.88
N ASP A 298 -14.68 -4.65 29.70
CA ASP A 298 -15.74 -5.66 29.61
C ASP A 298 -16.63 -5.50 28.36
N GLU A 299 -16.61 -4.32 27.74
CA GLU A 299 -17.41 -3.98 26.55
C GLU A 299 -16.57 -3.91 25.26
N PHE A 300 -15.25 -3.95 25.38
CA PHE A 300 -14.33 -3.93 24.24
C PHE A 300 -13.97 -5.36 23.82
N ILE A 301 -13.98 -5.63 22.52
CA ILE A 301 -13.70 -6.99 22.00
C ILE A 301 -12.27 -7.46 22.28
N TYR A 302 -11.34 -6.53 22.50
CA TYR A 302 -9.95 -6.85 22.82
C TYR A 302 -9.63 -6.63 24.30
N ASP A 303 -8.78 -7.50 24.83
CA ASP A 303 -8.01 -7.26 26.05
C ASP A 303 -6.98 -6.14 25.76
N LEU A 304 -7.12 -5.00 26.44
CA LEU A 304 -6.31 -3.81 26.16
C LEU A 304 -4.83 -4.00 26.49
N GLU A 305 -4.50 -4.73 27.55
CA GLU A 305 -3.10 -5.01 27.91
C GLU A 305 -2.45 -5.90 26.84
N LYS A 306 -3.17 -6.92 26.36
CA LYS A 306 -2.68 -7.78 25.25
C LYS A 306 -2.57 -7.02 23.94
N LEU A 307 -3.56 -6.19 23.59
CA LEU A 307 -3.54 -5.39 22.37
C LEU A 307 -2.36 -4.40 22.39
N GLU A 308 -2.16 -3.71 23.51
CA GLU A 308 -1.01 -2.82 23.68
C GLU A 308 0.31 -3.55 23.50
N LYS A 309 0.46 -4.72 24.12
CA LYS A 309 1.64 -5.55 23.96
C LYS A 309 1.88 -5.92 22.49
N ILE A 310 0.85 -6.39 21.78
CA ILE A 310 0.93 -6.75 20.35
C ILE A 310 1.39 -5.56 19.51
N VAL A 311 0.80 -4.37 19.72
CA VAL A 311 1.16 -3.15 19.00
C VAL A 311 2.63 -2.77 19.23
N TYR A 312 3.10 -2.80 20.47
CA TYR A 312 4.50 -2.49 20.78
C TYR A 312 5.48 -3.56 20.30
N ASP A 313 5.11 -4.84 20.34
CA ASP A 313 5.97 -5.92 19.86
C ASP A 313 6.12 -5.83 18.33
N LEU A 314 5.04 -5.62 17.58
CA LEU A 314 5.11 -5.34 16.13
C LEU A 314 5.93 -4.09 15.81
N ALA A 315 5.73 -2.99 16.56
CA ALA A 315 6.52 -1.78 16.39
C ALA A 315 8.03 -2.05 16.56
N LYS A 316 8.41 -2.84 17.57
CA LYS A 316 9.81 -3.22 17.80
C LYS A 316 10.35 -4.12 16.71
N ASP A 317 9.55 -5.03 16.15
CA ASP A 317 9.97 -5.89 15.05
C ASP A 317 10.30 -5.05 13.81
N PHE A 318 9.43 -4.07 13.48
CA PHE A 318 9.69 -3.09 12.42
C PHE A 318 10.93 -2.26 12.70
N ASP A 319 11.06 -1.69 13.89
CA ASP A 319 12.20 -0.87 14.29
C ASP A 319 13.52 -1.64 14.28
N THR A 320 13.50 -2.89 14.74
CA THR A 320 14.67 -3.79 14.72
C THR A 320 15.09 -4.09 13.29
N ARG A 321 14.13 -4.45 12.41
CA ARG A 321 14.42 -4.69 11.00
C ARG A 321 14.95 -3.43 10.30
N ASN A 322 14.43 -2.25 10.66
CA ASN A 322 14.79 -0.96 10.08
C ASN A 322 16.01 -0.28 10.70
N GLU A 323 16.57 -0.86 11.75
CA GLU A 323 17.69 -0.29 12.51
C GLU A 323 17.39 1.14 13.03
N ASN A 324 16.15 1.39 13.46
CA ASN A 324 15.70 2.67 14.00
C ASN A 324 14.73 2.50 15.19
N ASN A 325 13.99 3.54 15.58
CA ASN A 325 13.00 3.51 16.66
C ASN A 325 11.69 4.23 16.29
N GLU A 326 11.40 4.33 14.99
CA GLU A 326 10.37 5.22 14.46
C GLU A 326 8.95 4.71 14.69
N PHE A 327 8.72 3.41 14.62
CA PHE A 327 7.43 2.79 14.89
C PHE A 327 7.09 2.89 16.38
N VAL A 328 8.02 2.57 17.28
CA VAL A 328 7.80 2.73 18.72
C VAL A 328 7.57 4.20 19.07
N ASN A 329 8.38 5.13 18.54
CA ASN A 329 8.18 6.56 18.75
C ASN A 329 6.80 7.02 18.28
N ARG A 330 6.31 6.49 17.15
CA ARG A 330 4.98 6.77 16.63
C ARG A 330 3.87 6.26 17.56
N VAL A 331 3.99 5.03 18.07
CA VAL A 331 3.03 4.49 19.05
C VAL A 331 2.99 5.39 20.28
N THR A 332 4.15 5.67 20.89
CA THR A 332 4.24 6.51 22.09
C THR A 332 3.71 7.93 21.86
N LYS A 333 4.04 8.56 20.72
CA LYS A 333 3.55 9.89 20.36
C LYS A 333 2.03 9.90 20.23
N LEU A 334 1.44 8.91 19.55
CA LEU A 334 -0.01 8.87 19.36
C LEU A 334 -0.74 8.63 20.68
N LEU A 335 -0.29 7.66 21.50
CA LEU A 335 -0.93 7.35 22.79
C LEU A 335 -0.76 8.46 23.84
N SER A 336 0.15 9.41 23.63
CA SER A 336 0.31 10.60 24.48
C SER A 336 -0.66 11.75 24.17
N LYS A 337 -1.34 11.73 23.00
CA LYS A 337 -2.29 12.76 22.59
C LYS A 337 -3.60 12.66 23.36
#